data_AF-A0A7K3NNU4-F1
#
_entry.id   AF-A0A7K3NNU4-F1
#
_cell.length_a   1.000
_cell.length_b   1.000
_cell.length_c   1.000
_cell.angle_alpha   90.00
_cell.angle_beta   90.00
_cell.angle_gamma   90.00
#
_symmetry.space_group_name_H-M   'P 1'
#
loop_
_entity.id
_entity.type
_entity.pdbx_description
1 polymer ?
#
loop_
_entity_poly.entity_id
_entity_poly.type
_entity_poly.pdbx_seq_one_letter_code
_entity_poly.pdbx_strand_id
1 'polypeptide(L)'
;MKLSLAAASSLLKVGIAALCLGAFLLVLPQTEARAMAKRPAKTPAMEQADTLMPETLKADVDRMAGEYREIKGRLQEADNRLIDVERRIAAETTQAGKDALSSLHADVKAEQARLIQEAEEKKIELDYLREVLKTKIKEYRD
;
A
#
# COMPACT_ATOMS: atom_id res chain seq x y z
N MET A 1 -7.33 55.52 6.13
CA MET A 1 -7.03 54.24 5.44
C MET A 1 -5.80 53.64 6.08
N LYS A 2 -5.96 52.60 6.90
CA LYS A 2 -4.85 51.86 7.51
C LYS A 2 -5.05 50.39 7.17
N LEU A 3 -4.35 49.91 6.15
CA LEU A 3 -4.29 48.49 5.83
C LEU A 3 -3.36 47.84 6.87
N SER A 4 -3.91 46.89 7.63
CA SER A 4 -3.24 46.18 8.70
C SER A 4 -2.07 45.36 8.17
N LEU A 5 -0.87 45.61 8.71
CA LEU A 5 0.41 44.95 8.46
C LEU A 5 0.43 43.43 8.77
N ALA A 6 -0.67 42.86 9.27
CA ALA A 6 -0.73 41.48 9.74
C ALA A 6 -0.90 40.43 8.62
N ALA A 7 -1.30 40.84 7.41
CA ALA A 7 -1.52 39.91 6.29
C ALA A 7 -0.27 39.70 5.41
N ALA A 8 0.77 40.52 5.55
CA ALA A 8 1.94 40.47 4.67
C ALA A 8 3.02 39.46 5.10
N SER A 9 3.01 39.04 6.37
CA SER A 9 4.03 38.16 6.95
C SER A 9 3.74 36.66 6.76
N SER A 10 2.51 36.26 6.42
CA SER A 10 2.16 34.86 6.16
C SER A 10 2.46 34.44 4.71
N LEU A 11 2.25 35.32 3.74
CA LEU A 11 2.51 35.04 2.32
C LEU A 11 4.01 34.90 2.00
N LEU A 12 4.87 35.67 2.68
CA LEU A 12 6.32 35.59 2.48
C LEU A 12 6.93 34.27 2.99
N LYS A 13 6.37 33.68 4.06
CA LYS A 13 6.83 32.40 4.61
C LYS A 13 6.43 31.20 3.74
N VAL A 14 5.26 31.27 3.09
CA VAL A 14 4.80 30.24 2.15
C VAL A 14 5.60 30.29 0.85
N GLY A 15 5.97 31.48 0.37
CA GLY A 15 6.79 31.65 -0.83
C GLY A 15 8.22 31.08 -0.69
N ILE A 16 8.85 31.23 0.48
CA ILE A 16 10.23 30.75 0.71
C ILE A 16 10.27 29.22 0.90
N ALA A 17 9.28 28.63 1.59
CA ALA A 17 9.20 27.18 1.74
C ALA A 17 9.01 26.45 0.39
N ALA A 18 8.26 27.03 -0.54
CA ALA A 18 8.08 26.50 -1.89
C ALA A 18 9.34 26.62 -2.76
N LEU A 19 10.10 27.72 -2.63
CA LEU A 19 11.36 27.94 -3.37
C LEU A 19 12.50 27.04 -2.89
N CYS A 20 12.57 26.71 -1.59
CA CYS A 20 13.55 25.76 -1.07
C CYS A 20 13.28 24.31 -1.48
N LEU A 21 11.99 23.90 -1.62
CA LEU A 21 11.66 22.58 -2.15
C LEU A 21 11.96 22.46 -3.66
N GLY A 22 11.73 23.54 -4.42
CA GLY A 22 12.03 23.59 -5.86
C GLY A 22 13.52 23.51 -6.17
N ALA A 23 14.37 24.14 -5.35
CA ALA A 23 15.82 24.13 -5.54
C ALA A 23 16.49 22.80 -5.14
N PHE A 24 15.91 22.04 -4.19
CA PHE A 24 16.44 20.74 -3.78
C PHE A 24 16.17 19.63 -4.81
N LEU A 25 15.17 19.80 -5.68
CA LEU A 25 14.84 18.85 -6.74
C LEU A 25 15.65 19.03 -8.03
N LEU A 26 16.38 20.15 -8.18
CA LEU A 26 17.20 20.47 -9.35
C LEU A 26 18.69 20.17 -9.17
N VAL A 27 19.14 19.82 -7.96
CA VAL A 27 20.54 19.48 -7.62
C VAL A 27 20.63 18.06 -7.08
N LEU A 28 20.01 17.10 -7.75
CA LEU A 28 20.35 15.69 -7.61
C LEU A 28 20.51 15.12 -9.01
N PRO A 29 21.67 14.53 -9.36
CA PRO A 29 21.88 13.94 -10.67
C PRO A 29 20.87 12.80 -10.88
N GLN A 30 19.87 13.06 -11.73
CA GLN A 30 18.70 12.21 -11.94
C GLN A 30 18.95 10.94 -12.75
N THR A 31 20.20 10.58 -13.05
CA THR A 31 20.49 9.50 -13.99
C THR A 31 20.99 8.21 -13.35
N GLU A 32 21.47 8.22 -12.10
CA GLU A 32 22.01 6.99 -11.48
C GLU A 32 21.25 6.54 -10.23
N ALA A 33 20.56 7.44 -9.52
CA ALA A 33 19.78 7.07 -8.34
C ALA A 33 18.45 6.37 -8.67
N ARG A 34 17.86 6.59 -9.85
CA ARG A 34 16.58 5.98 -10.24
C ARG A 34 16.70 4.52 -10.71
N ALA A 35 17.89 4.09 -11.13
CA ALA A 35 18.12 2.69 -11.51
C ALA A 35 18.37 1.77 -10.29
N MET A 36 18.78 2.35 -9.15
CA MET A 36 18.99 1.63 -7.88
C MET A 36 17.97 1.99 -6.80
N ALA A 37 16.96 2.82 -7.11
CA ALA A 37 15.86 3.13 -6.21
C ALA A 37 14.91 1.93 -6.10
N LYS A 38 15.28 1.02 -5.19
CA LYS A 38 14.43 0.04 -4.50
C LYS A 38 13.74 -0.98 -5.42
N ARG A 39 14.48 -2.03 -5.80
CA ARG A 39 13.88 -3.36 -5.56
C ARG A 39 13.54 -3.37 -4.06
N PRO A 40 12.29 -3.63 -3.63
CA PRO A 40 12.00 -3.79 -2.22
C PRO A 40 13.04 -4.76 -1.65
N ALA A 41 13.63 -4.41 -0.50
CA ALA A 41 14.56 -5.31 0.17
C ALA A 41 13.88 -6.68 0.26
N LYS A 42 14.59 -7.73 -0.15
CA LYS A 42 14.02 -9.08 -0.16
C LYS A 42 13.51 -9.38 1.24
N THR A 43 12.27 -9.84 1.34
CA THR A 43 11.77 -10.36 2.61
C THR A 43 12.52 -11.65 2.95
N PRO A 44 12.56 -12.07 4.22
CA PRO A 44 13.21 -13.34 4.60
C PRO A 44 12.70 -14.54 3.80
N ALA A 45 11.42 -14.54 3.40
CA ALA A 45 10.83 -15.58 2.55
C ALA A 45 11.34 -15.51 1.09
N MET A 46 11.54 -14.31 0.54
CA MET A 46 12.16 -14.13 -0.78
C MET A 46 13.63 -14.60 -0.77
N GLU A 47 14.37 -14.36 0.32
CA GLU A 47 15.75 -14.86 0.45
C GLU A 47 15.80 -16.39 0.56
N GLN A 48 14.88 -17.01 1.32
CA GLN A 48 14.79 -18.47 1.41
C GLN A 48 14.45 -19.10 0.06
N ALA A 49 13.54 -18.50 -0.71
CA ALA A 49 13.13 -19.01 -2.02
C ALA A 49 14.28 -19.21 -3.01
N ASP A 50 15.32 -18.37 -2.93
CA ASP A 50 16.49 -18.48 -3.81
C ASP A 50 17.30 -19.77 -3.56
N THR A 51 17.22 -20.33 -2.34
CA THR A 51 17.98 -21.52 -1.93
C THR A 51 17.22 -22.84 -2.11
N LEU A 52 15.90 -22.79 -2.28
CA LEU A 52 15.05 -23.98 -2.34
C LEU A 52 15.14 -24.71 -3.69
N MET A 53 14.84 -26.01 -3.65
CA MET A 53 14.61 -26.84 -4.84
C MET A 53 13.27 -26.50 -5.49
N PRO A 54 13.08 -26.72 -6.81
CA PRO A 54 11.86 -26.39 -7.53
C PRO A 54 10.58 -26.97 -6.91
N GLU A 55 10.63 -28.22 -6.43
CA GLU A 55 9.47 -28.93 -5.90
C GLU A 55 8.98 -28.32 -4.58
N THR A 56 9.90 -28.02 -3.67
CA THR A 56 9.61 -27.35 -2.40
C THR A 56 9.12 -25.93 -2.64
N LEU A 57 9.78 -25.20 -3.55
CA LEU A 57 9.40 -23.84 -3.89
C LEU A 57 8.00 -23.77 -4.54
N LYS A 58 7.63 -24.78 -5.34
CA LYS A 58 6.28 -24.90 -5.90
C LYS A 58 5.23 -25.03 -4.80
N ALA A 59 5.48 -25.86 -3.78
CA ALA A 59 4.55 -26.00 -2.65
C ALA A 59 4.36 -24.68 -1.90
N ASP A 60 5.43 -23.91 -1.70
CA ASP A 60 5.35 -22.58 -1.07
C ASP A 60 4.60 -21.55 -1.93
N VAL A 61 4.82 -21.55 -3.25
CA VAL A 61 4.05 -20.73 -4.19
C VAL A 61 2.55 -21.07 -4.11
N ASP A 62 2.20 -22.35 -4.10
CA ASP A 62 0.82 -22.81 -4.06
C ASP A 62 0.14 -22.42 -2.72
N ARG A 63 0.84 -22.59 -1.60
CA ARG A 63 0.37 -22.16 -0.27
C ARG A 63 0.13 -20.65 -0.22
N MET A 64 1.12 -19.85 -0.61
CA MET A 64 1.01 -18.40 -0.54
C MET A 64 -0.01 -17.83 -1.53
N ALA A 65 -0.21 -18.49 -2.68
CA ALA A 65 -1.32 -18.17 -3.58
C ALA A 65 -2.70 -18.41 -2.93
N GLY A 66 -2.81 -19.43 -2.07
CA GLY A 66 -3.98 -19.68 -1.23
C GLY A 66 -4.21 -18.54 -0.23
N GLU A 67 -3.20 -18.21 0.57
CA GLU A 67 -3.24 -17.11 1.55
C GLU A 67 -3.63 -15.77 0.89
N TYR A 68 -3.03 -15.46 -0.27
CA TYR A 68 -3.36 -14.25 -1.03
C TYR A 68 -4.83 -14.24 -1.49
N ARG A 69 -5.39 -15.39 -1.85
CA ARG A 69 -6.81 -15.51 -2.24
C ARG A 69 -7.73 -15.29 -1.04
N GLU A 70 -7.36 -15.80 0.13
CA GLU A 70 -8.12 -15.58 1.37
C GLU A 70 -8.15 -14.11 1.76
N ILE A 71 -7.00 -13.42 1.69
CA ILE A 71 -6.93 -11.97 1.96
C ILE A 71 -7.83 -11.20 0.98
N LYS A 72 -7.84 -11.56 -0.30
CA LYS A 72 -8.79 -10.96 -1.27
C LYS A 72 -10.24 -11.20 -0.92
N GLY A 73 -10.59 -12.40 -0.44
CA GLY A 73 -11.95 -12.70 0.04
C GLY A 73 -12.34 -11.80 1.21
N ARG A 74 -11.45 -11.66 2.20
CA ARG A 74 -11.66 -10.76 3.35
C ARG A 74 -11.77 -9.30 2.94
N LEU A 75 -10.97 -8.85 1.96
CA LEU A 75 -11.06 -7.49 1.44
C LEU A 75 -12.43 -7.24 0.78
N GLN A 76 -12.91 -8.19 -0.02
CA GLN A 76 -14.24 -8.09 -0.62
C GLN A 76 -15.36 -8.06 0.44
N GLU A 77 -15.22 -8.81 1.53
CA GLU A 77 -16.15 -8.71 2.67
C GLU A 77 -16.09 -7.34 3.33
N ALA A 78 -14.90 -6.77 3.53
CA ALA A 78 -14.74 -5.43 4.10
C ALA A 78 -15.37 -4.36 3.19
N ASP A 79 -15.20 -4.47 1.87
CA ASP A 79 -15.82 -3.58 0.87
C ASP A 79 -17.35 -3.64 0.95
N ASN A 80 -17.92 -4.84 1.02
CA ASN A 80 -19.36 -5.03 1.15
C ASN A 80 -19.90 -4.43 2.47
N ARG A 81 -19.18 -4.66 3.58
CA ARG A 81 -19.53 -4.06 4.88
C ARG A 81 -19.47 -2.54 4.83
N LEU A 82 -18.49 -1.97 4.14
CA LEU A 82 -18.36 -0.51 3.98
C LEU A 82 -19.57 0.06 3.24
N ILE A 83 -19.96 -0.56 2.13
CA ILE A 83 -21.16 -0.18 1.35
C ILE A 83 -22.42 -0.25 2.22
N ASP A 84 -22.57 -1.31 3.02
CA ASP A 84 -23.74 -1.47 3.90
C ASP A 84 -23.78 -0.41 5.01
N VAL A 85 -22.63 -0.07 5.60
CA VAL A 85 -22.54 1.01 6.60
C VAL A 85 -22.89 2.36 5.96
N GLU A 86 -22.37 2.66 4.77
CA GLU A 86 -22.68 3.90 4.05
C GLU A 86 -24.17 4.04 3.73
N ARG A 87 -24.81 2.95 3.32
CA ARG A 87 -26.28 2.91 3.12
C ARG A 87 -27.03 3.19 4.42
N ARG A 88 -26.59 2.62 5.54
CA ARG A 88 -27.21 2.86 6.86
C ARG A 88 -27.02 4.29 7.32
N ILE A 89 -25.84 4.90 7.10
CA ILE A 89 -25.60 6.32 7.41
C ILE A 89 -26.55 7.23 6.62
N ALA A 90 -26.74 6.93 5.33
CA ALA A 90 -27.64 7.69 4.47
C ALA A 90 -29.12 7.59 4.89
N ALA A 91 -29.54 6.42 5.40
CA ALA A 91 -30.90 6.18 5.88
C ALA A 91 -31.15 6.70 7.31
N GLU A 92 -30.10 6.90 8.11
CA GLU A 92 -30.22 7.32 9.50
C GLU A 92 -30.67 8.79 9.61
N THR A 93 -31.64 9.03 10.48
CA THR A 93 -32.27 10.35 10.65
C THR A 93 -31.85 11.03 11.95
N THR A 94 -31.38 10.26 12.93
CA THR A 94 -30.94 10.75 14.23
C THR A 94 -29.45 11.06 14.25
N GLN A 95 -29.03 12.12 14.95
CA GLN A 95 -27.61 12.45 15.07
C GLN A 95 -26.83 11.37 15.84
N ALA A 96 -27.40 10.86 16.93
CA ALA A 96 -26.77 9.80 17.73
C ALA A 96 -26.54 8.51 16.91
N GLY A 97 -27.49 8.13 16.04
CA GLY A 97 -27.31 7.00 15.13
C GLY A 97 -26.22 7.27 14.08
N LYS A 98 -26.17 8.49 13.54
CA LYS A 98 -25.12 8.89 12.59
C LYS A 98 -23.73 8.85 13.21
N ASP A 99 -23.58 9.32 14.44
CA ASP A 99 -22.30 9.32 15.14
C ASP A 99 -21.81 7.88 15.40
N ALA A 100 -22.70 6.98 15.83
CA ALA A 100 -22.39 5.57 16.02
C ALA A 100 -21.97 4.87 14.71
N LEU A 101 -22.70 5.13 13.61
CA LEU A 101 -22.38 4.57 12.30
C LEU A 101 -21.11 5.16 11.69
N SER A 102 -20.80 6.43 11.98
CA SER A 102 -19.56 7.08 11.57
C SER A 102 -18.33 6.44 12.23
N SER A 103 -18.41 6.10 13.52
CA SER A 103 -17.36 5.32 14.19
C SER A 103 -17.15 3.96 13.52
N LEU A 104 -18.25 3.24 13.26
CA LEU A 104 -18.18 1.94 12.57
C LEU A 104 -17.60 2.07 11.15
N HIS A 105 -17.94 3.13 10.42
CA HIS A 105 -17.38 3.41 9.10
C HIS A 105 -15.87 3.61 9.14
N ALA A 106 -15.38 4.33 10.15
CA ALA A 106 -13.94 4.54 10.36
C ALA A 106 -13.22 3.21 10.62
N ASP A 107 -13.79 2.36 11.47
CA ASP A 107 -13.23 1.04 11.80
C ASP A 107 -13.17 0.12 10.57
N VAL A 108 -14.25 0.07 9.78
CA VAL A 108 -14.28 -0.73 8.54
C VAL A 108 -13.28 -0.22 7.52
N LYS A 109 -13.10 1.10 7.38
CA LYS A 109 -12.07 1.68 6.52
C LYS A 109 -10.65 1.35 6.99
N ALA A 110 -10.41 1.35 8.29
CA ALA A 110 -9.10 0.98 8.85
C ALA A 110 -8.78 -0.49 8.55
N GLU A 111 -9.74 -1.41 8.72
CA GLU A 111 -9.55 -2.82 8.36
C GLU A 111 -9.33 -2.99 6.85
N GLN A 112 -10.11 -2.31 6.01
CA GLN A 112 -9.93 -2.33 4.55
C GLN A 112 -8.51 -1.88 4.17
N ALA A 113 -8.02 -0.78 4.75
CA ALA A 113 -6.67 -0.29 4.49
C ALA A 113 -5.59 -1.30 4.92
N ARG A 114 -5.76 -1.95 6.08
CA ARG A 114 -4.85 -3.00 6.54
C ARG A 114 -4.83 -4.19 5.57
N LEU A 115 -6.00 -4.64 5.12
CA LEU A 115 -6.13 -5.75 4.18
C LEU A 115 -5.55 -5.43 2.81
N ILE A 116 -5.68 -4.18 2.33
CA ILE A 116 -5.04 -3.73 1.09
C ILE A 116 -3.52 -3.84 1.22
N GLN A 117 -2.95 -3.30 2.30
CA GLN A 117 -1.51 -3.36 2.53
C GLN A 117 -1.01 -4.82 2.62
N GLU A 118 -1.70 -5.66 3.39
CA GLU A 118 -1.39 -7.09 3.54
C GLU A 118 -1.45 -7.82 2.18
N ALA A 119 -2.45 -7.51 1.36
CA ALA A 119 -2.58 -8.06 0.01
C ALA A 119 -1.45 -7.61 -0.91
N GLU A 120 -1.05 -6.33 -0.86
CA GLU A 120 0.04 -5.80 -1.68
C GLU A 120 1.37 -6.47 -1.33
N GLU A 121 1.70 -6.57 -0.05
CA GLU A 121 2.90 -7.24 0.43
C GLU A 121 2.94 -8.70 -0.02
N LYS A 122 1.84 -9.43 0.18
CA LYS A 122 1.72 -10.83 -0.24
C LYS A 122 1.79 -11.02 -1.75
N LYS A 123 1.24 -10.08 -2.53
CA LYS A 123 1.34 -10.13 -3.99
C LYS A 123 2.78 -9.98 -4.45
N ILE A 124 3.53 -9.03 -3.89
CA ILE A 124 4.94 -8.80 -4.23
C ILE A 124 5.76 -10.07 -3.94
N GLU A 125 5.56 -10.67 -2.77
CA GLU A 125 6.21 -11.91 -2.37
C GLU A 125 5.86 -13.06 -3.33
N LEU A 126 4.58 -13.23 -3.68
CA LEU A 126 4.11 -14.27 -4.59
C LEU A 126 4.62 -14.11 -6.02
N ASP A 127 4.63 -12.91 -6.55
CA ASP A 127 5.16 -12.64 -7.88
C ASP A 127 6.66 -12.92 -7.93
N TYR A 128 7.40 -12.62 -6.85
CA TYR A 128 8.82 -12.98 -6.74
C TYR A 128 9.04 -14.49 -6.73
N LEU A 129 8.37 -15.23 -5.84
CA LEU A 129 8.54 -16.68 -5.73
C LEU A 129 8.18 -17.39 -7.04
N ARG A 130 7.16 -16.90 -7.78
CA ARG A 130 6.81 -17.42 -9.10
C ARG A 130 7.91 -17.24 -10.14
N GLU A 131 8.55 -16.08 -10.17
CA GLU A 131 9.65 -15.83 -11.10
C GLU A 131 10.91 -16.65 -10.73
N VAL A 132 11.21 -16.83 -9.44
CA VAL A 132 12.29 -17.72 -9.00
C VAL A 132 11.98 -19.17 -9.39
N LEU A 133 10.76 -19.66 -9.14
CA LEU A 133 10.35 -21.01 -9.51
C LEU A 133 10.48 -21.24 -11.02
N LYS A 134 10.00 -20.30 -11.83
CA LYS A 134 10.12 -20.36 -13.29
C LYS A 134 11.58 -20.39 -13.75
N THR A 135 12.46 -19.68 -13.07
CA THR A 135 13.90 -19.67 -13.37
C THR A 135 14.52 -21.01 -13.02
N LYS A 136 14.29 -21.52 -11.80
CA LYS A 136 14.82 -22.83 -11.37
C LYS A 136 14.29 -23.99 -12.22
N ILE A 137 13.02 -24.00 -12.60
CA ILE A 137 12.48 -25.05 -13.49
C ILE A 137 13.22 -25.08 -14.83
N LYS A 138 13.65 -23.93 -15.36
CA LYS A 138 14.46 -23.89 -16.59
C LYS A 138 15.86 -24.44 -16.36
N GLU A 139 16.53 -24.00 -15.29
CA GLU A 139 17.89 -24.43 -14.94
C GLU A 139 18.01 -25.94 -14.68
N TYR A 140 16.98 -26.56 -14.10
CA TYR A 140 16.96 -28.01 -13.83
C TYR A 140 16.53 -28.87 -15.03
N ARG A 141 16.05 -28.25 -16.11
CA ARG A 141 15.59 -28.96 -17.32
C ARG A 141 16.67 -29.04 -18.39
N ASP A 142 17.69 -28.19 -18.32
CA ASP A 142 18.91 -28.19 -19.15
C ASP A 142 19.98 -29.09 -18.53
#